data_AF-A0A972XNR6-F1
#
_entry.id   AF-A0A972XNR6-F1
#
_cell.length_a   1.000
_cell.length_b   1.000
_cell.length_c   1.000
_cell.angle_alpha   90.00
_cell.angle_beta   90.00
_cell.angle_gamma   90.00
#
_symmetry.space_group_name_H-M   'P 1'
#
loop_
_entity.id
_entity.type
_entity.pdbx_description
1 polymer ?
#
loop_
_entity_poly.entity_id
_entity_poly.type
_entity_poly.pdbx_seq_one_letter_code
_entity_poly.pdbx_strand_id
1 'polypeptide(L)'
;MQVKIGVFLILSFCGFAVFGVQELDSLQLNCQKKRIKSINFEDLHWMFRERVPMENQFEIPVQLDFFIQDASGLQSKIYSLGAASENKENLFAYSNMTDDPLLVWGNTLAQEIEDFKTLKDSLATVFNPRGYRFKFLQSERGLAKQMDLLNRGRSKTALSFHNFNLAMDVGIYRRGRYMRRSHLYAKVGSLAKDIGAFWGGDFVGFPDVGHIQAFSNGADLMQKFPELTFEYIRFKHLYEQNYASALAKGQGDLVEDTRQLILELNKNRVQQFCACSQAIPIPNELSAEWF
;
A
#
# COMPACT_ATOMS: atom_id res chain seq x y z
N MET A 1 8.77 -16.15 19.65
CA MET A 1 7.40 -16.65 19.92
C MET A 1 6.74 -16.78 18.56
N GLN A 2 6.35 -17.98 18.14
CA GLN A 2 5.69 -18.18 16.85
C GLN A 2 4.26 -17.64 16.96
N VAL A 3 3.94 -16.57 16.22
CA VAL A 3 2.57 -16.07 16.11
C VAL A 3 1.91 -16.83 14.96
N LYS A 4 1.03 -17.76 15.31
CA LYS A 4 0.26 -18.57 14.36
C LYS A 4 -1.11 -17.92 14.19
N ILE A 5 -1.35 -17.32 13.03
CA ILE A 5 -2.62 -16.66 12.72
C ILE A 5 -3.41 -17.57 11.81
N GLY A 6 -4.42 -18.25 12.37
CA GLY A 6 -5.43 -18.95 11.56
C GLY A 6 -6.72 -18.15 11.51
N VAL A 7 -7.44 -18.29 10.40
CA VAL A 7 -8.69 -17.58 10.13
C VAL A 7 -9.85 -18.56 10.27
N PHE A 8 -10.72 -18.33 11.25
CA PHE A 8 -11.97 -19.08 11.41
C PHE A 8 -13.07 -18.51 10.50
N LEU A 9 -13.69 -19.33 9.66
CA LEU A 9 -14.79 -18.95 8.76
C LEU A 9 -16.00 -19.86 8.97
N ILE A 10 -16.95 -19.39 9.78
CA ILE A 10 -18.29 -20.00 9.86
C ILE A 10 -19.11 -19.46 8.67
N LEU A 11 -19.20 -20.28 7.61
CA LEU A 11 -19.86 -19.93 6.35
C LEU A 11 -21.40 -20.13 6.46
N SER A 12 -22.18 -19.08 6.70
CA SER A 12 -23.65 -19.09 6.58
C SER A 12 -24.13 -18.04 5.58
N PHE A 13 -24.69 -18.47 4.44
CA PHE A 13 -25.01 -17.61 3.27
C PHE A 13 -26.46 -17.77 2.79
N CYS A 14 -27.22 -16.67 2.74
CA CYS A 14 -28.49 -16.49 2.02
C CYS A 14 -28.38 -15.19 1.18
N GLY A 15 -28.78 -15.18 -0.09
CA GLY A 15 -28.45 -14.10 -1.03
C GLY A 15 -29.62 -13.54 -1.85
N PHE A 16 -29.40 -12.43 -2.57
CA PHE A 16 -30.18 -11.92 -3.71
C PHE A 16 -29.34 -10.96 -4.60
N ALA A 17 -29.79 -10.73 -5.84
CA ALA A 17 -29.09 -10.09 -6.96
C ALA A 17 -29.15 -8.54 -6.97
N VAL A 18 -28.29 -7.88 -7.77
CA VAL A 18 -28.38 -6.43 -8.05
C VAL A 18 -28.26 -6.13 -9.56
N PHE A 19 -29.18 -5.28 -10.03
CA PHE A 19 -29.15 -4.57 -11.32
C PHE A 19 -28.56 -3.15 -11.12
N GLY A 20 -27.84 -2.65 -12.12
CA GLY A 20 -27.58 -1.21 -12.28
C GLY A 20 -26.10 -0.82 -12.13
N VAL A 21 -25.49 -0.44 -13.26
CA VAL A 21 -24.19 0.24 -13.33
C VAL A 21 -24.47 1.74 -13.19
N GLN A 22 -24.14 2.33 -12.05
CA GLN A 22 -24.10 3.78 -11.89
C GLN A 22 -22.88 4.12 -11.03
N GLU A 23 -21.97 4.89 -11.63
CA GLU A 23 -20.80 5.60 -11.08
C GLU A 23 -20.12 4.98 -9.84
N LEU A 24 -18.89 4.50 -10.04
CA LEU A 24 -18.00 3.95 -9.01
C LEU A 24 -17.54 5.01 -7.97
N ASP A 25 -18.33 6.03 -7.65
CA ASP A 25 -17.97 7.06 -6.67
C ASP A 25 -18.11 6.52 -5.25
N SER A 26 -16.98 6.20 -4.62
CA SER A 26 -16.85 5.93 -3.18
C SER A 26 -17.79 4.85 -2.58
N LEU A 27 -18.43 4.04 -3.43
CA LEU A 27 -19.38 3.03 -2.97
C LEU A 27 -18.67 2.07 -2.03
N GLN A 28 -19.08 2.15 -0.76
CA GLN A 28 -18.85 1.13 0.24
C GLN A 28 -19.10 -0.23 -0.40
N LEU A 29 -18.04 -1.02 -0.60
CA LEU A 29 -18.16 -2.35 -1.19
C LEU A 29 -18.99 -3.20 -0.24
N ASN A 30 -20.27 -3.36 -0.57
CA ASN A 30 -21.18 -4.17 0.21
C ASN A 30 -20.98 -5.63 -0.18
N CYS A 31 -20.30 -6.37 0.68
CA CYS A 31 -20.15 -7.82 0.58
C CYS A 31 -21.51 -8.50 0.42
N GLN A 32 -21.71 -9.13 -0.73
CA GLN A 32 -22.90 -9.93 -0.99
C GLN A 32 -22.66 -11.37 -0.56
N LYS A 33 -23.64 -11.94 0.13
CA LYS A 33 -23.60 -13.35 0.51
C LYS A 33 -23.71 -14.23 -0.74
N LYS A 34 -22.67 -15.03 -1.02
CA LYS A 34 -22.62 -15.96 -2.16
C LYS A 34 -22.19 -17.35 -1.71
N ARG A 35 -22.86 -18.40 -2.20
CA ARG A 35 -22.40 -19.79 -2.02
C ARG A 35 -21.14 -20.02 -2.85
N ILE A 36 -20.09 -20.49 -2.22
CA ILE A 36 -18.78 -20.73 -2.83
C ILE A 36 -18.60 -22.24 -2.99
N LYS A 37 -18.19 -22.69 -4.19
CA LYS A 37 -17.93 -24.12 -4.47
C LYS A 37 -16.48 -24.53 -4.20
N SER A 38 -15.56 -23.58 -4.33
CA SER A 38 -14.13 -23.74 -4.11
C SER A 38 -13.52 -22.38 -3.78
N ILE A 39 -12.50 -22.37 -2.92
CA ILE A 39 -11.72 -21.19 -2.56
C ILE A 39 -10.27 -21.49 -2.96
N ASN A 40 -9.63 -20.57 -3.66
CA ASN A 40 -8.21 -20.62 -3.98
C ASN A 40 -7.39 -19.78 -2.96
N PHE A 41 -6.07 -19.74 -3.13
CA PHE A 41 -5.20 -19.01 -2.20
C PHE A 41 -5.42 -17.48 -2.26
N GLU A 42 -5.51 -16.91 -3.46
CA GLU A 42 -5.75 -15.48 -3.66
C GLU A 42 -7.06 -15.03 -3.00
N ASP A 43 -8.11 -15.86 -3.09
CA ASP A 43 -9.39 -15.64 -2.43
C ASP A 43 -9.23 -15.51 -0.90
N LEU A 44 -8.48 -16.43 -0.26
CA LEU A 44 -8.19 -16.41 1.17
C LEU A 44 -7.38 -15.18 1.58
N HIS A 45 -6.45 -14.78 0.71
CA HIS A 45 -5.60 -13.63 0.93
C HIS A 45 -6.39 -12.31 0.91
N TRP A 46 -7.29 -12.13 -0.07
CA TRP A 46 -8.24 -11.02 -0.10
C TRP A 46 -9.07 -10.96 1.17
N MET A 47 -9.62 -12.11 1.59
CA MET A 47 -10.41 -12.22 2.81
C MET A 47 -9.61 -11.84 4.07
N PHE A 48 -8.34 -12.23 4.17
CA PHE A 48 -7.49 -11.93 5.32
C PHE A 48 -7.07 -10.46 5.40
N ARG A 49 -6.60 -9.89 4.29
CA ARG A 49 -5.99 -8.56 4.26
C ARG A 49 -6.96 -7.43 4.64
N GLU A 50 -8.26 -7.65 4.48
CA GLU A 50 -9.31 -6.73 4.95
C GLU A 50 -9.44 -6.62 6.48
N ARG A 51 -9.02 -7.65 7.21
CA ARG A 51 -9.48 -7.89 8.58
C ARG A 51 -8.39 -7.78 9.63
N VAL A 52 -7.15 -7.49 9.25
CA VAL A 52 -6.07 -7.22 10.21
C VAL A 52 -5.92 -5.71 10.37
N PRO A 53 -6.70 -5.07 11.27
CA PRO A 53 -6.35 -3.73 11.72
C PRO A 53 -4.94 -3.79 12.31
N MET A 54 -4.12 -2.80 11.95
CA MET A 54 -2.72 -2.66 12.37
C MET A 54 -2.58 -2.32 13.86
N GLU A 55 -3.33 -2.94 14.76
CA GLU A 55 -3.03 -2.81 16.19
C GLU A 55 -1.76 -3.62 16.55
N ASN A 56 -1.50 -4.72 15.83
CA ASN A 56 -0.31 -5.57 16.01
C ASN A 56 0.83 -5.23 15.02
N GLN A 57 1.23 -3.95 14.93
CA GLN A 57 2.30 -3.46 14.04
C GLN A 57 3.70 -4.04 14.31
N PHE A 58 3.82 -4.86 15.36
CA PHE A 58 5.10 -5.34 15.89
C PHE A 58 5.25 -6.86 15.82
N GLU A 59 4.20 -7.57 15.40
CA GLU A 59 4.22 -9.03 15.28
C GLU A 59 4.05 -9.42 13.82
N ILE A 60 5.17 -9.47 13.12
CA ILE A 60 5.25 -10.03 11.78
C ILE A 60 5.12 -11.56 11.92
N PRO A 61 4.08 -12.19 11.34
CA PRO A 61 3.95 -13.65 11.36
C PRO A 61 5.10 -14.28 10.57
N VAL A 62 5.76 -15.28 11.18
CA VAL A 62 6.86 -16.04 10.56
C VAL A 62 6.37 -17.23 9.73
N GLN A 63 5.08 -17.57 9.84
CA GLN A 63 4.40 -18.60 9.08
C GLN A 63 2.92 -18.22 8.95
N LEU A 64 2.36 -18.38 7.76
CA LEU A 64 0.94 -18.22 7.49
C LEU A 64 0.40 -19.55 7.01
N ASP A 65 -0.52 -20.11 7.78
CA ASP A 65 -1.27 -21.30 7.42
C ASP A 65 -2.73 -20.91 7.24
N PHE A 66 -3.25 -21.07 6.02
CA PHE A 66 -4.68 -20.91 5.77
C PHE A 66 -5.34 -22.28 5.75
N PHE A 67 -6.41 -22.46 6.52
CA PHE A 67 -7.22 -23.67 6.49
C PHE A 67 -8.70 -23.39 6.27
N ILE A 68 -9.36 -24.31 5.59
CA ILE A 68 -10.82 -24.32 5.46
C ILE A 68 -11.36 -25.40 6.39
N GLN A 69 -12.12 -24.96 7.39
CA GLN A 69 -12.81 -25.83 8.34
C GLN A 69 -14.31 -25.78 8.07
N ASP A 70 -14.96 -26.94 8.05
CA ASP A 70 -16.41 -27.00 7.97
C ASP A 70 -17.10 -26.80 9.33
N ALA A 71 -18.44 -26.75 9.33
CA ALA A 71 -19.22 -26.55 10.56
C ALA A 71 -19.09 -27.70 11.59
N SER A 72 -18.55 -28.86 11.18
CA SER A 72 -18.27 -29.99 12.07
C SER A 72 -16.86 -29.93 12.69
N GLY A 73 -16.06 -28.94 12.28
CA GLY A 73 -14.68 -28.81 12.73
C GLY A 73 -13.67 -29.56 11.86
N LEU A 74 -14.08 -30.19 10.77
CA LEU A 74 -13.18 -30.93 9.89
C LEU A 74 -12.41 -29.99 8.96
N GLN A 75 -11.07 -30.06 9.00
CA GLN A 75 -10.19 -29.30 8.11
C GLN A 75 -10.01 -30.02 6.78
N SER A 76 -10.10 -29.28 5.67
CA SER A 76 -10.11 -29.87 4.32
C SER A 76 -8.96 -29.43 3.42
N LYS A 77 -8.32 -28.30 3.70
CA LYS A 77 -7.22 -27.79 2.86
C LYS A 77 -6.33 -26.86 3.67
N ILE A 78 -5.02 -27.11 3.67
CA ILE A 78 -4.00 -26.26 4.30
C ILE A 78 -3.16 -25.64 3.20
N TYR A 79 -2.99 -24.33 3.23
CA TYR A 79 -2.00 -23.61 2.44
C TYR A 79 -0.87 -23.20 3.37
N SER A 80 0.28 -23.88 3.24
CA SER A 80 1.50 -23.53 3.96
C SER A 80 2.51 -22.95 2.98
N LEU A 81 3.13 -21.84 3.38
CA LEU A 81 3.95 -21.03 2.49
C LEU A 81 5.43 -21.15 2.87
N GLY A 82 6.27 -21.34 1.86
CA GLY A 82 7.72 -21.26 1.97
C GLY A 82 8.25 -20.10 1.15
N ALA A 83 9.15 -19.30 1.72
CA ALA A 83 9.73 -18.08 1.13
C ALA A 83 10.58 -18.29 -0.14
N ALA A 84 10.62 -19.51 -0.69
CA ALA A 84 11.57 -19.92 -1.73
C ALA A 84 11.01 -19.90 -3.17
N SER A 85 9.71 -19.66 -3.36
CA SER A 85 9.11 -19.63 -4.71
C SER A 85 8.56 -18.23 -5.01
N GLU A 86 8.94 -17.64 -6.15
CA GLU A 86 8.54 -16.30 -6.61
C GLU A 86 7.21 -16.30 -7.37
N ASN A 87 6.29 -17.21 -7.05
CA ASN A 87 4.96 -17.17 -7.66
C ASN A 87 4.09 -16.08 -7.00
N LYS A 88 3.06 -15.61 -7.73
CA LYS A 88 2.14 -14.54 -7.30
C LYS A 88 1.57 -14.80 -5.90
N GLU A 89 1.21 -16.05 -5.61
CA GLU A 89 0.62 -16.49 -4.34
C GLU A 89 1.61 -16.34 -3.17
N ASN A 90 2.86 -16.71 -3.37
CA ASN A 90 3.91 -16.55 -2.37
C ASN A 90 4.31 -15.09 -2.15
N LEU A 91 4.32 -14.25 -3.19
CA LEU A 91 4.54 -12.81 -3.00
C LEU A 91 3.44 -12.19 -2.14
N PHE A 92 2.20 -12.61 -2.35
CA PHE A 92 1.06 -12.14 -1.56
C PHE A 92 1.19 -12.59 -0.11
N ALA A 93 1.46 -13.86 0.13
CA ALA A 93 1.79 -14.38 1.44
C ALA A 93 2.90 -13.58 2.11
N TYR A 94 4.00 -13.37 1.41
CA TYR A 94 5.19 -12.69 1.92
C TYR A 94 4.91 -11.24 2.29
N SER A 95 4.00 -10.55 1.58
CA SER A 95 3.51 -9.20 1.93
C SER A 95 2.83 -9.08 3.30
N ASN A 96 2.46 -10.21 3.93
CA ASN A 96 2.00 -10.25 5.32
C ASN A 96 3.09 -10.58 6.32
N MET A 97 4.23 -11.09 5.85
CA MET A 97 5.34 -11.60 6.66
C MET A 97 6.54 -10.66 6.64
N THR A 98 6.38 -9.44 6.12
CA THR A 98 7.41 -8.41 6.18
C THR A 98 6.77 -7.01 6.17
N ASP A 99 7.46 -6.07 6.80
CA ASP A 99 7.17 -4.63 6.71
C ASP A 99 8.11 -3.94 5.71
N ASP A 100 8.76 -4.70 4.83
CA ASP A 100 9.58 -4.17 3.75
C ASP A 100 8.95 -4.47 2.38
N PRO A 101 8.20 -3.51 1.80
CA PRO A 101 7.60 -3.68 0.49
C PRO A 101 8.63 -3.92 -0.63
N LEU A 102 9.88 -3.48 -0.48
CA LEU A 102 10.92 -3.76 -1.49
C LEU A 102 11.33 -5.24 -1.50
N LEU A 103 11.34 -5.91 -0.36
CA LEU A 103 11.63 -7.35 -0.31
C LEU A 103 10.56 -8.17 -1.04
N VAL A 104 9.32 -7.68 -1.09
CA VAL A 104 8.20 -8.35 -1.75
C VAL A 104 8.11 -7.96 -3.21
N TRP A 105 8.14 -6.66 -3.50
CA TRP A 105 7.78 -6.10 -4.80
C TRP A 105 8.97 -5.60 -5.61
N GLY A 106 10.19 -5.68 -5.08
CA GLY A 106 11.40 -5.17 -5.73
C GLY A 106 11.65 -5.79 -7.11
N ASN A 107 11.43 -7.10 -7.27
CA ASN A 107 11.54 -7.76 -8.57
C ASN A 107 10.44 -7.29 -9.54
N THR A 108 9.20 -7.17 -9.07
CA THR A 108 8.07 -6.65 -9.85
C THR A 108 8.34 -5.23 -10.36
N LEU A 109 8.96 -4.40 -9.52
CA LEU A 109 9.23 -2.98 -9.80
C LEU A 109 10.64 -2.71 -10.34
N ALA A 110 11.42 -3.74 -10.65
CA ALA A 110 12.86 -3.61 -10.90
C ALA A 110 13.19 -2.60 -12.00
N GLN A 111 12.43 -2.63 -13.11
CA GLN A 111 12.63 -1.69 -14.21
C GLN A 111 12.33 -0.25 -13.80
N GLU A 112 11.21 -0.01 -13.10
CA GLU A 112 10.84 1.34 -12.65
C GLU A 112 11.84 1.91 -11.64
N ILE A 113 12.40 1.04 -10.79
CA ILE A 113 13.44 1.42 -9.83
C ILE A 113 14.72 1.83 -10.56
N GLU A 114 15.15 1.08 -11.56
CA GLU A 114 16.37 1.41 -12.33
C GLU A 114 16.15 2.64 -13.23
N ASP A 115 14.98 2.80 -13.83
CA ASP A 115 14.62 3.98 -14.61
C ASP A 115 14.58 5.23 -13.72
N PHE A 116 13.96 5.13 -12.54
CA PHE A 116 13.93 6.25 -11.59
C PHE A 116 15.31 6.58 -11.05
N LYS A 117 16.19 5.60 -10.85
CA LYS A 117 17.60 5.81 -10.53
C LYS A 117 18.34 6.56 -11.64
N THR A 118 18.16 6.17 -12.90
CA THR A 118 18.73 6.88 -14.05
C THR A 118 18.20 8.32 -14.14
N LEU A 119 16.93 8.53 -13.83
CA LEU A 119 16.31 9.86 -13.74
C LEU A 119 16.96 10.70 -12.64
N LYS A 120 17.22 10.13 -11.46
CA LYS A 120 17.92 10.81 -10.34
C LYS A 120 19.30 11.31 -10.77
N ASP A 121 20.07 10.45 -11.42
CA ASP A 121 21.43 10.79 -11.87
C ASP A 121 21.39 11.88 -12.95
N SER A 122 20.42 11.81 -13.85
CA SER A 122 20.15 12.84 -14.86
C SER A 122 19.79 14.17 -14.21
N LEU A 123 18.90 14.17 -13.21
CA LEU A 123 18.48 15.38 -12.49
C LEU A 123 19.65 16.06 -11.78
N ALA A 124 20.49 15.29 -11.09
CA ALA A 124 21.69 15.82 -10.43
C ALA A 124 22.69 16.43 -11.42
N THR A 125 22.73 15.89 -12.65
CA THR A 125 23.58 16.41 -13.73
C THR A 125 23.04 17.72 -14.29
N VAL A 126 21.74 17.80 -14.60
CA VAL A 126 21.14 18.99 -15.22
C VAL A 126 20.90 20.13 -14.23
N PHE A 127 20.66 19.83 -12.95
CA PHE A 127 20.47 20.83 -11.91
C PHE A 127 21.78 21.14 -11.17
N ASN A 128 22.62 21.98 -11.80
CA ASN A 128 23.89 22.43 -11.21
C ASN A 128 23.97 23.98 -11.11
N PRO A 129 23.15 24.63 -10.27
CA PRO A 129 23.19 26.07 -10.14
C PRO A 129 24.47 26.55 -9.43
N ARG A 130 25.19 27.50 -10.06
CA ARG A 130 26.42 28.10 -9.51
C ARG A 130 26.21 28.61 -8.08
N GLY A 131 27.11 28.24 -7.18
CA GLY A 131 27.10 28.69 -5.78
C GLY A 131 26.15 27.94 -4.86
N TYR A 132 25.50 26.89 -5.34
CA TYR A 132 24.64 26.00 -4.56
C TYR A 132 25.15 24.57 -4.61
N ARG A 133 24.73 23.76 -3.63
CA ARG A 133 24.92 22.32 -3.61
C ARG A 133 23.56 21.64 -3.61
N PHE A 134 23.35 20.73 -4.54
CA PHE A 134 22.20 19.84 -4.60
C PHE A 134 22.56 18.52 -3.93
N LYS A 135 21.64 17.97 -3.12
CA LYS A 135 21.84 16.71 -2.41
C LYS A 135 20.55 15.90 -2.40
N PHE A 136 20.66 14.59 -2.52
CA PHE A 136 19.61 13.67 -2.12
C PHE A 136 19.64 13.52 -0.60
N LEU A 137 18.51 13.78 0.05
CA LEU A 137 18.33 13.69 1.51
C LEU A 137 17.85 12.30 1.92
N GLN A 138 16.88 11.78 1.16
CA GLN A 138 16.30 10.48 1.38
C GLN A 138 15.85 9.89 0.06
N SER A 139 16.20 8.64 -0.22
CA SER A 139 15.64 7.88 -1.35
C SER A 139 14.77 6.75 -0.82
N GLU A 140 15.31 6.01 0.15
CA GLU A 140 14.66 4.82 0.69
C GLU A 140 14.07 5.12 2.07
N ARG A 141 12.95 4.46 2.38
CA ARG A 141 12.29 4.54 3.69
C ARG A 141 11.60 3.21 3.97
N GLY A 142 11.95 2.54 5.06
CA GLY A 142 11.18 1.37 5.51
C GLY A 142 9.78 1.75 5.99
N LEU A 143 8.84 0.80 5.98
CA LEU A 143 7.44 1.03 6.37
C LEU A 143 7.31 1.51 7.82
N ALA A 144 8.07 0.93 8.76
CA ALA A 144 8.07 1.37 10.16
C ALA A 144 8.38 2.86 10.30
N LYS A 145 9.35 3.36 9.51
CA LYS A 145 9.68 4.80 9.51
C LYS A 145 8.58 5.64 8.86
N GLN A 146 7.93 5.12 7.82
CA GLN A 146 6.81 5.79 7.17
C GLN A 146 5.61 5.93 8.12
N MET A 147 5.29 4.88 8.88
CA MET A 147 4.25 4.90 9.91
C MET A 147 4.58 5.87 11.04
N ASP A 148 5.83 5.93 11.49
CA ASP A 148 6.30 6.95 12.45
C ASP A 148 6.06 8.39 11.94
N LEU A 149 6.32 8.65 10.65
CA LEU A 149 6.07 9.97 10.05
C LEU A 149 4.57 10.27 9.94
N LEU A 150 3.77 9.29 9.54
CA LEU A 150 2.31 9.42 9.49
C LEU A 150 1.74 9.76 10.87
N ASN A 151 2.12 9.00 11.90
CA ASN A 151 1.64 9.19 13.28
C ASN A 151 2.03 10.57 13.84
N ARG A 152 3.15 11.14 13.39
CA ARG A 152 3.59 12.50 13.75
C ARG A 152 2.98 13.60 12.88
N GLY A 153 2.08 13.27 11.94
CA GLY A 153 1.49 14.21 10.99
C GLY A 153 2.48 14.77 9.96
N ARG A 154 3.64 14.11 9.77
CA ARG A 154 4.68 14.47 8.80
C ARG A 154 4.55 13.74 7.46
N SER A 155 3.60 12.83 7.36
CA SER A 155 3.15 12.20 6.13
C SER A 155 1.61 12.20 6.11
N LYS A 156 1.02 12.13 4.91
CA LYS A 156 -0.42 11.94 4.70
C LYS A 156 -0.80 10.51 4.30
N THR A 157 0.18 9.68 3.98
CA THR A 157 -0.02 8.28 3.55
C THR A 157 0.74 7.30 4.44
N ALA A 158 0.14 6.13 4.68
CA ALA A 158 0.81 5.01 5.35
C ALA A 158 1.84 4.32 4.44
N LEU A 159 1.62 4.35 3.13
CA LEU A 159 2.50 3.75 2.15
C LEU A 159 2.94 4.82 1.15
N SER A 160 4.25 5.02 1.06
CA SER A 160 4.90 6.05 0.24
C SER A 160 5.77 5.39 -0.82
N PHE A 161 6.01 6.10 -1.92
CA PHE A 161 6.96 5.67 -2.94
C PHE A 161 8.41 5.56 -2.44
N HIS A 162 8.78 6.16 -1.31
CA HIS A 162 10.05 5.85 -0.65
C HIS A 162 10.13 4.41 -0.14
N ASN A 163 9.00 3.76 0.13
CA ASN A 163 8.94 2.34 0.51
C ASN A 163 9.20 1.40 -0.67
N PHE A 164 9.26 1.95 -1.90
CA PHE A 164 9.47 1.21 -3.14
C PHE A 164 10.68 1.70 -3.92
N ASN A 165 11.51 2.59 -3.37
CA ASN A 165 12.60 3.27 -4.08
C ASN A 165 12.16 4.08 -5.32
N LEU A 166 10.89 4.48 -5.37
CA LEU A 166 10.28 5.25 -6.47
C LEU A 166 10.08 6.74 -6.12
N ALA A 167 10.72 7.21 -5.04
CA ALA A 167 10.74 8.62 -4.69
C ALA A 167 12.07 9.05 -4.07
N MET A 168 12.30 10.36 -4.07
CA MET A 168 13.43 10.99 -3.43
C MET A 168 13.07 12.35 -2.84
N ASP A 169 13.72 12.68 -1.74
CA ASP A 169 13.71 14.01 -1.14
C ASP A 169 15.03 14.70 -1.47
N VAL A 170 14.95 15.96 -1.92
CA VAL A 170 16.08 16.77 -2.35
C VAL A 170 16.33 17.98 -1.46
N GLY A 171 17.60 18.30 -1.29
CA GLY A 171 18.08 19.39 -0.47
C GLY A 171 18.94 20.36 -1.26
N ILE A 172 18.61 21.65 -1.19
CA ILE A 172 19.41 22.72 -1.78
C ILE A 172 20.15 23.47 -0.68
N TYR A 173 21.46 23.64 -0.85
CA TYR A 173 22.31 24.30 0.14
C TYR A 173 23.08 25.47 -0.48
N ARG A 174 23.26 26.56 0.27
CA ARG A 174 24.13 27.68 -0.11
C ARG A 174 25.07 27.99 1.04
N ARG A 175 26.39 27.96 0.80
CA ARG A 175 27.42 28.17 1.85
C ARG A 175 27.15 27.35 3.13
N GLY A 176 26.77 26.08 2.96
CA GLY A 176 26.46 25.16 4.07
C GLY A 176 25.04 25.30 4.67
N ARG A 177 24.30 26.37 4.38
CA ARG A 177 22.94 26.57 4.88
C ARG A 177 21.90 25.83 4.04
N TYR A 178 21.03 25.06 4.69
CA TYR A 178 19.90 24.40 4.04
C TYR A 178 18.81 25.42 3.66
N MET A 179 18.45 25.46 2.37
CA MET A 179 17.59 26.48 1.78
C MET A 179 16.12 26.01 1.68
N ARG A 180 15.49 25.76 2.83
CA ARG A 180 14.12 25.19 2.95
C ARG A 180 13.02 25.85 2.10
N ARG A 181 13.11 27.15 1.83
CA ARG A 181 12.08 27.94 1.11
C ARG A 181 12.63 28.60 -0.16
N SER A 182 13.56 27.92 -0.84
CA SER A 182 14.16 28.45 -2.05
C SER A 182 13.24 28.34 -3.26
N HIS A 183 13.16 29.40 -4.08
CA HIS A 183 12.52 29.33 -5.41
C HIS A 183 13.19 28.30 -6.32
N LEU A 184 14.43 27.90 -6.01
CA LEU A 184 15.16 26.87 -6.76
C LEU A 184 14.46 25.52 -6.72
N TYR A 185 13.63 25.23 -5.72
CA TYR A 185 12.84 24.00 -5.71
C TYR A 185 11.86 23.90 -6.88
N ALA A 186 11.22 25.02 -7.26
CA ALA A 186 10.36 25.06 -8.44
C ALA A 186 11.16 24.77 -9.73
N LYS A 187 12.41 25.23 -9.79
CA LYS A 187 13.30 24.91 -10.92
C LYS A 187 13.67 23.42 -10.95
N VAL A 188 13.98 22.82 -9.80
CA VAL A 188 14.21 21.37 -9.71
C VAL A 188 12.97 20.61 -10.14
N GLY A 189 11.79 20.99 -9.63
CA GLY A 189 10.52 20.38 -9.97
C GLY A 189 10.21 20.45 -11.46
N SER A 190 10.42 21.60 -12.09
CA SER A 190 10.28 21.75 -13.55
C SER A 190 11.20 20.79 -14.32
N LEU A 191 12.49 20.75 -13.95
CA LEU A 191 13.46 19.88 -14.61
C LEU A 191 13.13 18.40 -14.41
N ALA A 192 12.66 18.03 -13.21
CA ALA A 192 12.23 16.67 -12.90
C ALA A 192 11.03 16.26 -13.78
N LYS A 193 10.07 17.16 -13.99
CA LYS A 193 8.94 16.95 -14.90
C LYS A 193 9.38 16.82 -16.36
N ASP A 194 10.32 17.66 -16.81
CA ASP A 194 10.86 17.59 -18.18
C ASP A 194 11.52 16.24 -18.51
N ILE A 195 12.03 15.54 -17.49
CA ILE A 195 12.65 14.21 -17.62
C ILE A 195 11.73 13.06 -17.18
N GLY A 196 10.44 13.32 -16.98
CA GLY A 196 9.41 12.28 -16.80
C GLY A 196 9.06 11.92 -15.34
N ALA A 197 9.47 12.71 -14.34
CA ALA A 197 9.05 12.52 -12.95
C ALA A 197 7.92 13.47 -12.54
N PHE A 198 7.35 13.24 -11.36
CA PHE A 198 6.38 14.10 -10.70
C PHE A 198 7.03 14.85 -9.54
N TRP A 199 6.56 16.06 -9.28
CA TRP A 199 7.11 16.93 -8.24
C TRP A 199 6.08 17.16 -7.13
N GLY A 200 6.47 16.90 -5.88
CA GLY A 200 5.58 17.06 -4.74
C GLY A 200 5.19 18.50 -4.43
N GLY A 201 5.87 19.49 -5.02
CA GLY A 201 5.43 20.89 -4.95
C GLY A 201 4.11 21.15 -5.68
N ASP A 202 3.70 20.27 -6.60
CA ASP A 202 2.42 20.34 -7.31
C ASP A 202 1.27 19.65 -6.53
N PHE A 203 1.55 18.99 -5.39
CA PHE A 203 0.51 18.36 -4.58
C PHE A 203 -0.41 19.41 -3.96
N VAL A 204 -1.73 19.21 -4.07
CA VAL A 204 -2.73 20.20 -3.64
C VAL A 204 -2.89 20.21 -2.12
N GLY A 205 -3.16 19.05 -1.50
CA GLY A 205 -3.43 18.96 -0.06
C GLY A 205 -2.19 18.89 0.83
N PHE A 206 -1.03 18.56 0.26
CA PHE A 206 0.22 18.43 1.01
C PHE A 206 1.45 18.77 0.14
N PRO A 207 1.66 20.05 -0.22
CA PRO A 207 2.81 20.44 -1.03
C PRO A 207 4.13 20.09 -0.32
N ASP A 208 4.95 19.28 -0.98
CA ASP A 208 6.31 18.95 -0.57
C ASP A 208 7.29 19.30 -1.68
N VAL A 209 7.78 20.53 -1.63
CA VAL A 209 8.70 21.08 -2.65
C VAL A 209 10.03 20.33 -2.74
N GLY A 210 10.39 19.56 -1.71
CA GLY A 210 11.58 18.72 -1.69
C GLY A 210 11.38 17.35 -2.33
N HIS A 211 10.13 16.95 -2.62
CA HIS A 211 9.80 15.58 -3.01
C HIS A 211 9.71 15.42 -4.52
N ILE A 212 10.24 14.32 -5.04
CA ILE A 212 10.15 13.91 -6.45
C ILE A 212 9.83 12.42 -6.49
N GLN A 213 8.95 12.00 -7.39
CA GLN A 213 8.50 10.61 -7.48
C GLN A 213 8.26 10.15 -8.92
N ALA A 214 8.30 8.83 -9.13
CA ALA A 214 8.18 8.21 -10.45
C ALA A 214 6.75 8.19 -11.01
N PHE A 215 5.74 8.15 -10.14
CA PHE A 215 4.32 8.06 -10.51
C PHE A 215 3.54 9.25 -9.97
N SER A 216 2.39 9.56 -10.55
CA SER A 216 1.57 10.70 -10.10
C SER A 216 1.03 10.49 -8.69
N ASN A 217 0.52 9.29 -8.40
CA ASN A 217 0.05 8.87 -7.08
C ASN A 217 -0.08 7.33 -7.01
N GLY A 218 -0.47 6.81 -5.84
CA GLY A 218 -0.59 5.35 -5.65
C GLY A 218 -1.60 4.67 -6.57
N ALA A 219 -2.63 5.38 -7.08
CA ALA A 219 -3.58 4.82 -8.03
C ALA A 219 -2.90 4.53 -9.38
N ASP A 220 -2.12 5.48 -9.89
CA ASP A 220 -1.34 5.35 -11.13
C ASP A 220 -0.35 4.17 -11.06
N LEU A 221 0.35 4.02 -9.92
CA LEU A 221 1.23 2.85 -9.70
C LEU A 221 0.43 1.52 -9.75
N MET A 222 -0.72 1.44 -9.07
CA MET A 222 -1.53 0.23 -9.05
C MET A 222 -2.22 -0.06 -10.39
N GLN A 223 -2.50 0.94 -11.21
CA GLN A 223 -3.01 0.73 -12.57
C GLN A 223 -1.99 0.01 -13.44
N LYS A 224 -0.70 0.35 -13.28
CA LYS A 224 0.40 -0.31 -13.98
C LYS A 224 0.76 -1.66 -13.36
N PHE A 225 0.67 -1.80 -12.05
CA PHE A 225 0.98 -3.01 -11.30
C PHE A 225 -0.16 -3.41 -10.33
N PRO A 226 -1.25 -4.04 -10.83
CA PRO A 226 -2.42 -4.36 -10.02
C PRO A 226 -2.13 -5.25 -8.80
N GLU A 227 -1.07 -6.06 -8.86
CA GLU A 227 -0.59 -6.90 -7.75
C GLU A 227 -0.19 -6.11 -6.51
N LEU A 228 0.23 -4.84 -6.64
CA LEU A 228 0.51 -3.97 -5.51
C LEU A 228 -0.74 -3.60 -4.70
N THR A 229 -1.94 -3.90 -5.20
CA THR A 229 -3.20 -3.70 -4.46
C THR A 229 -3.14 -4.31 -3.06
N PHE A 230 -2.48 -5.46 -2.91
CA PHE A 230 -2.35 -6.13 -1.62
C PHE A 230 -1.52 -5.34 -0.60
N GLU A 231 -0.57 -4.53 -1.06
CA GLU A 231 0.19 -3.65 -0.17
C GLU A 231 -0.67 -2.47 0.29
N TYR A 232 -1.36 -1.82 -0.65
CA TYR A 232 -2.19 -0.66 -0.33
C TYR A 232 -3.45 -1.01 0.46
N ILE A 233 -4.09 -2.15 0.19
CA ILE A 233 -5.36 -2.51 0.82
C ILE A 233 -5.25 -2.71 2.34
N ARG A 234 -4.07 -3.08 2.85
CA ARG A 234 -3.75 -3.12 4.30
C ARG A 234 -4.12 -1.82 5.01
N PHE A 235 -3.99 -0.71 4.29
CA PHE A 235 -4.20 0.64 4.79
C PHE A 235 -5.50 1.28 4.30
N LYS A 236 -6.37 0.52 3.62
CA LYS A 236 -7.61 1.05 3.02
C LYS A 236 -8.47 1.82 4.03
N HIS A 237 -8.63 1.27 5.24
CA HIS A 237 -9.38 1.92 6.32
C HIS A 237 -8.85 3.33 6.65
N LEU A 238 -7.52 3.51 6.67
CA LEU A 238 -6.89 4.79 6.95
C LEU A 238 -7.14 5.78 5.80
N TYR A 239 -7.04 5.33 4.54
CA TYR A 239 -7.32 6.17 3.38
C TYR A 239 -8.79 6.63 3.38
N GLU A 240 -9.72 5.73 3.68
CA GLU A 240 -11.15 6.04 3.79
C GLU A 240 -11.44 7.01 4.94
N GLN A 241 -10.82 6.80 6.11
CA GLN A 241 -10.94 7.72 7.25
C GLN A 241 -10.39 9.11 6.93
N ASN A 242 -9.22 9.20 6.29
CA ASN A 242 -8.62 10.46 5.87
C ASN A 242 -9.51 11.20 4.86
N TYR A 243 -10.03 10.49 3.88
CA TYR A 243 -10.94 11.03 2.88
C TYR A 243 -12.24 11.54 3.51
N ALA A 244 -12.91 10.71 4.33
CA ALA A 244 -14.12 11.10 5.05
C ALA A 244 -13.91 12.30 5.98
N SER A 245 -12.77 12.34 6.70
CA SER A 245 -12.40 13.48 7.56
C SER A 245 -12.22 14.77 6.76
N ALA A 246 -11.63 14.71 5.58
CA ALA A 246 -11.47 15.85 4.70
C ALA A 246 -12.82 16.33 4.13
N LEU A 247 -13.68 15.41 3.68
CA LEU A 247 -15.04 15.74 3.23
C LEU A 247 -15.86 16.42 4.32
N ALA A 248 -15.81 15.91 5.56
CA ALA A 248 -16.50 16.51 6.70
C ALA A 248 -16.02 17.94 7.02
N LYS A 249 -14.81 18.31 6.58
CA LYS A 249 -14.23 19.66 6.72
C LYS A 249 -14.42 20.54 5.47
N GLY A 250 -15.11 20.05 4.43
CA GLY A 250 -15.23 20.75 3.15
C GLY A 250 -13.92 20.82 2.37
N GLN A 251 -13.01 19.86 2.57
CA GLN A 251 -11.66 19.82 2.00
C GLN A 251 -11.50 18.72 0.93
N GLY A 252 -12.58 18.34 0.23
CA GLY A 252 -12.57 17.26 -0.76
C GLY A 252 -11.51 17.47 -1.85
N ASP A 253 -11.39 18.69 -2.36
CA ASP A 253 -10.43 19.05 -3.42
C ASP A 253 -8.96 18.86 -2.99
N LEU A 254 -8.67 18.82 -1.70
CA LEU A 254 -7.32 18.62 -1.16
C LEU A 254 -6.92 17.14 -1.11
N VAL A 255 -7.87 16.21 -1.30
CA VAL A 255 -7.67 14.77 -1.12
C VAL A 255 -8.04 13.96 -2.36
N GLU A 256 -7.99 14.57 -3.54
CA GLU A 256 -8.32 13.90 -4.80
C GLU A 256 -7.42 12.68 -5.09
N ASP A 257 -6.12 12.76 -4.79
CA ASP A 257 -5.21 11.60 -4.91
C ASP A 257 -5.63 10.43 -3.99
N THR A 258 -6.17 10.75 -2.80
CA THR A 258 -6.69 9.74 -1.89
C THR A 258 -7.98 9.14 -2.43
N ARG A 259 -8.85 9.96 -3.04
CA ARG A 259 -10.05 9.49 -3.73
C ARG A 259 -9.68 8.51 -4.85
N GLN A 260 -8.77 8.89 -5.74
CA GLN A 260 -8.30 8.06 -6.85
C GLN A 260 -7.73 6.72 -6.35
N LEU A 261 -6.93 6.75 -5.27
CA LEU A 261 -6.41 5.55 -4.66
C LEU A 261 -7.53 4.62 -4.16
N ILE A 262 -8.53 5.16 -3.45
CA ILE A 262 -9.68 4.39 -2.97
C ILE A 262 -10.48 3.81 -4.13
N LEU A 263 -10.67 4.58 -5.21
CA LEU A 263 -11.37 4.12 -6.41
C LEU A 263 -10.66 2.94 -7.07
N GLU A 264 -9.34 3.04 -7.25
CA GLU A 264 -8.56 1.97 -7.86
C GLU A 264 -8.51 0.72 -6.96
N LEU A 265 -8.38 0.91 -5.64
CA LEU A 265 -8.53 -0.19 -4.67
C LEU A 265 -9.90 -0.87 -4.82
N ASN A 266 -10.98 -0.12 -4.90
CA ASN A 266 -12.33 -0.68 -5.02
C ASN A 266 -12.53 -1.38 -6.36
N LYS A 267 -11.97 -0.85 -7.45
CA LYS A 267 -12.00 -1.46 -8.79
C LYS A 267 -11.31 -2.81 -8.81
N ASN A 268 -10.10 -2.91 -8.26
CA ASN A 268 -9.35 -4.18 -8.17
C ASN A 268 -10.01 -5.21 -7.26
N ARG A 269 -10.97 -4.77 -6.44
CA ARG A 269 -11.78 -5.61 -5.57
C ARG A 269 -13.10 -6.08 -6.15
N VAL A 270 -13.56 -5.50 -7.25
CA VAL A 270 -14.80 -5.94 -7.89
C VAL A 270 -14.68 -7.43 -8.21
N GLN A 271 -15.66 -8.22 -7.79
CA GLN A 271 -15.73 -9.69 -7.91
C GLN A 271 -14.74 -10.49 -7.04
N GLN A 272 -13.92 -9.85 -6.21
CA GLN A 272 -13.07 -10.56 -5.26
C GLN A 272 -13.85 -11.04 -4.04
N PHE A 273 -13.37 -12.10 -3.39
CA PHE A 273 -13.97 -12.56 -2.15
C PHE A 273 -13.75 -11.53 -1.05
N CYS A 274 -14.79 -11.35 -0.26
CA CYS A 274 -14.74 -10.54 0.94
C CYS A 274 -15.39 -11.31 2.07
N ALA A 275 -14.88 -11.12 3.26
CA ALA A 275 -15.20 -12.00 4.36
C ALA A 275 -16.31 -11.37 5.21
N CYS A 276 -17.47 -12.03 5.31
CA CYS A 276 -18.72 -11.44 5.86
C CYS A 276 -18.75 -11.11 7.37
N SER A 277 -17.79 -11.61 8.14
CA SER A 277 -17.51 -11.35 9.59
C SER A 277 -16.17 -10.60 9.80
N GLN A 278 -15.53 -10.61 10.97
CA GLN A 278 -14.08 -10.36 11.14
C GLN A 278 -13.33 -11.70 11.15
N ALA A 279 -12.06 -11.73 10.71
CA ALA A 279 -11.24 -12.94 10.84
C ALA A 279 -10.77 -12.92 12.28
N ILE A 280 -11.23 -13.88 13.06
CA ILE A 280 -10.79 -14.01 14.43
C ILE A 280 -9.46 -14.76 14.35
N PRO A 281 -8.33 -14.19 14.84
CA PRO A 281 -7.09 -14.93 14.97
C PRO A 281 -7.34 -16.19 15.83
N ILE A 282 -6.64 -17.30 15.57
CA ILE A 282 -6.75 -18.48 16.42
C ILE A 282 -6.48 -18.06 17.88
N PRO A 283 -7.43 -18.27 18.80
CA PRO A 283 -7.20 -18.06 20.23
C PRO A 283 -5.95 -18.83 20.67
N ASN A 284 -5.06 -18.19 21.44
CA ASN A 284 -3.78 -18.78 21.86
C ASN A 284 -3.92 -20.19 22.49
N GLU A 285 -5.05 -20.44 23.15
CA GLU A 285 -5.44 -21.71 23.78
C GLU A 285 -5.54 -22.88 22.78
N LEU A 286 -5.88 -22.61 21.52
CA LEU A 286 -6.05 -23.60 20.46
C LEU A 286 -4.76 -23.85 19.66
N SER A 287 -3.67 -23.11 19.96
CA SER A 287 -2.41 -23.23 19.21
C SER A 287 -1.55 -24.44 19.59
N ALA A 288 -1.77 -25.01 20.78
CA ALA A 288 -0.94 -26.07 21.36
C ALA A 288 -1.42 -27.51 21.05
N GLU A 289 -2.70 -27.71 20.74
CA GLU A 289 -3.27 -29.05 20.51
C GLU A 289 -3.12 -29.55 19.06
N TRP A 290 -2.57 -28.73 18.15
CA TRP A 290 -2.69 -28.95 16.70
C TRP A 290 -1.33 -29.06 15.97
N PHE A 291 -0.24 -29.35 16.69
CA PHE A 291 1.10 -29.67 16.15
C PHE A 291 1.53 -31.09 16.51
#